data_AF-A0A9D8XDE9-F1
#
_entry.id   AF-A0A9D8XDE9-F1
#
_cell.length_a   1.000
_cell.length_b   1.000
_cell.length_c   1.000
_cell.angle_alpha   90.00
_cell.angle_beta   90.00
_cell.angle_gamma   90.00
#
_symmetry.space_group_name_H-M   'P 1'
#
loop_
_entity.id
_entity.type
_entity.pdbx_description
1 polymer ?
#
loop_
_entity_poly.entity_id
_entity_poly.type
_entity_poly.pdbx_seq_one_letter_code
_entity_poly.pdbx_strand_id
1 'polypeptide(L)'
;MTTIPAYHPVSAPDYLPKKQLRELQSQRLQRMVKRAYENVELYRTRMTEKGVTPDDIRTIDDIVKLPFTMKNDLRDTYPYGLFASPLNEVVRLHASSGTTGKPIVVGYTKEDVDVWDEVVARCLVGYGVTDADIVQVAYGYGLFTGG
;
A
#
# COMPACT_ATOMS: atom_id res chain seq x y z
N MET A 1 -11.20 16.44 -34.66
CA MET A 1 -12.05 16.06 -33.51
C MET A 1 -11.22 15.15 -32.61
N THR A 2 -10.64 15.71 -31.56
CA THR A 2 -9.92 14.92 -30.54
C THR A 2 -10.99 14.32 -29.63
N THR A 3 -11.16 13.00 -29.68
CA THR A 3 -12.06 12.30 -28.76
C THR A 3 -11.58 12.54 -27.34
N ILE A 4 -12.41 13.22 -26.53
CA ILE A 4 -12.18 13.32 -25.09
C ILE A 4 -12.17 11.88 -24.55
N PRO A 5 -11.11 11.44 -23.87
CA PRO A 5 -11.06 10.09 -23.34
C PRO A 5 -12.22 9.91 -22.35
N ALA A 6 -12.87 8.74 -22.36
CA ALA A 6 -14.03 8.45 -21.51
C ALA A 6 -13.72 8.53 -20.00
N TYR A 7 -12.45 8.58 -19.63
CA TYR A 7 -11.93 8.71 -18.27
C TYR A 7 -10.52 9.35 -18.31
N HIS A 8 -10.08 9.91 -17.18
CA HIS A 8 -8.72 10.46 -17.05
C HIS A 8 -7.67 9.33 -17.10
N PRO A 9 -6.51 9.49 -17.78
CA PRO A 9 -5.51 8.43 -17.94
C PRO A 9 -5.05 7.78 -16.63
N VAL A 10 -4.91 8.56 -15.56
CA VAL A 10 -4.53 8.05 -14.22
C VAL A 10 -5.51 7.01 -13.68
N SER A 11 -6.79 7.11 -14.04
CA SER A 11 -7.85 6.18 -13.60
C SER A 11 -8.04 5.02 -14.57
N ALA A 12 -7.22 4.87 -15.63
CA ALA A 12 -7.34 3.77 -16.58
C ALA A 12 -7.41 2.38 -15.92
N PRO A 13 -6.64 2.07 -14.86
CA PRO A 13 -6.72 0.78 -14.17
C PRO A 13 -8.10 0.48 -13.55
N ASP A 14 -8.91 1.50 -13.27
CA ASP A 14 -10.23 1.34 -12.65
C ASP A 14 -11.30 0.78 -13.60
N TYR A 15 -11.03 0.86 -14.90
CA TYR A 15 -11.92 0.41 -15.97
C TYR A 15 -11.49 -0.93 -16.57
N LEU A 16 -10.55 -1.64 -15.94
CA LEU A 16 -10.15 -2.96 -16.38
C LEU A 16 -11.33 -3.95 -16.32
N PRO A 17 -11.52 -4.80 -17.35
CA PRO A 17 -12.46 -5.91 -17.27
C PRO A 17 -12.20 -6.77 -16.04
N LYS A 18 -13.26 -7.20 -15.35
CA LYS A 18 -13.18 -7.94 -14.07
C LYS A 18 -12.16 -9.10 -14.08
N LYS A 19 -12.08 -9.85 -15.18
CA LYS A 19 -11.10 -10.94 -15.34
C LYS A 19 -9.66 -10.44 -15.29
N GLN A 20 -9.36 -9.34 -15.99
CA GLN A 20 -8.02 -8.73 -16.00
C GLN A 20 -7.67 -8.13 -14.65
N LEU A 21 -8.64 -7.49 -13.97
CA LEU A 21 -8.45 -6.96 -12.63
C LEU A 21 -8.10 -8.07 -11.63
N ARG A 22 -8.81 -9.20 -11.66
CA ARG A 22 -8.54 -10.34 -10.77
C ARG A 22 -7.18 -10.98 -11.03
N GLU A 23 -6.76 -11.05 -12.29
CA GLU A 23 -5.43 -11.52 -12.66
C GLU A 23 -4.34 -10.59 -12.12
N LEU A 24 -4.48 -9.28 -12.33
CA LEU A 24 -3.56 -8.28 -11.81
C LEU A 24 -3.46 -8.32 -10.28
N GLN A 25 -4.60 -8.45 -9.59
CA GLN A 25 -4.65 -8.61 -8.13
C GLN A 25 -3.92 -9.87 -7.66
N SER A 26 -4.12 -10.99 -8.34
CA SER A 26 -3.45 -12.26 -8.02
C SER A 26 -1.93 -12.14 -8.17
N GLN A 27 -1.46 -11.57 -9.28
CA GLN A 27 -0.03 -11.34 -9.52
C GLN A 27 0.59 -10.39 -8.49
N ARG A 28 -0.10 -9.30 -8.13
CA ARG A 28 0.37 -8.36 -7.10
C ARG A 28 0.41 -9.01 -5.73
N LEU A 29 -0.64 -9.76 -5.34
CA LEU A 29 -0.69 -10.47 -4.07
C LEU A 29 0.48 -11.46 -3.94
N GLN A 30 0.74 -12.28 -4.95
CA GLN A 30 1.86 -13.22 -4.97
C GLN A 30 3.20 -12.51 -4.71
N ARG A 31 3.48 -11.41 -5.43
CA ARG A 31 4.71 -10.62 -5.24
C ARG A 31 4.80 -10.02 -3.84
N MET A 32 3.71 -9.45 -3.32
CA MET A 32 3.69 -8.87 -1.98
C MET A 32 3.94 -9.92 -0.89
N VAL A 33 3.26 -11.07 -0.97
CA VAL A 33 3.41 -12.16 0.01
C VAL A 33 4.84 -12.70 -0.02
N LYS A 34 5.39 -12.96 -1.21
CA LYS A 34 6.77 -13.42 -1.35
C LYS A 34 7.75 -12.43 -0.73
N ARG A 35 7.64 -11.14 -1.08
CA ARG A 35 8.51 -10.10 -0.53
C ARG A 35 8.38 -9.98 1.00
N ALA A 36 7.16 -10.05 1.54
CA ALA A 36 6.92 -9.99 2.97
C ALA A 36 7.53 -11.21 3.70
N TYR A 37 7.34 -12.41 3.17
CA TYR A 37 7.89 -13.66 3.71
C TYR A 37 9.43 -13.68 3.67
N GLU A 38 10.02 -13.20 2.58
CA GLU A 38 11.48 -13.21 2.39
C GLU A 38 12.18 -12.14 3.25
N ASN A 39 11.56 -10.97 3.45
CA ASN A 39 12.26 -9.81 4.02
C ASN A 39 11.81 -9.44 5.44
N VAL A 40 10.72 -10.01 5.97
CA VAL A 40 10.18 -9.65 7.29
C VAL A 40 9.98 -10.90 8.14
N GLU A 41 10.75 -10.97 9.24
CA GLU A 41 10.76 -12.13 10.14
C GLU A 41 9.37 -12.45 10.71
N LEU A 42 8.62 -11.42 11.15
CA LEU A 42 7.27 -11.62 11.71
C LEU A 42 6.34 -12.36 10.74
N TYR A 43 6.33 -11.96 9.47
CA TYR A 43 5.47 -12.60 8.45
C TYR A 43 5.95 -14.01 8.14
N ARG A 44 7.27 -14.22 8.02
CA ARG A 44 7.86 -15.54 7.80
C ARG A 44 7.49 -16.53 8.90
N THR A 45 7.62 -16.11 10.16
CA THR A 45 7.34 -16.94 11.33
C THR A 45 5.86 -17.33 11.37
N ARG A 46 4.94 -16.37 11.24
CA ARG A 46 3.49 -16.67 11.30
C ARG A 46 2.98 -17.50 10.13
N MET A 47 3.55 -17.32 8.95
CA MET A 47 3.24 -18.15 7.79
C MET A 47 3.73 -19.59 8.01
N THR A 48 4.97 -19.75 8.49
CA THR A 48 5.54 -21.08 8.86
C THR A 48 4.70 -21.79 9.92
N GLU A 49 4.29 -21.09 10.98
CA GLU A 49 3.45 -21.65 12.07
C GLU A 49 2.08 -22.13 11.57
N LYS A 50 1.52 -21.47 10.55
CA LYS A 50 0.28 -21.90 9.89
C LYS A 50 0.49 -22.98 8.81
N GLY A 51 1.74 -23.37 8.52
CA GLY A 51 2.07 -24.27 7.42
C GLY A 51 1.74 -23.69 6.05
N VAL A 52 1.83 -22.36 5.89
CA VAL A 52 1.58 -21.65 4.63
C VAL A 52 2.89 -21.07 4.10
N THR A 53 3.13 -21.24 2.80
CA THR A 53 4.26 -20.66 2.06
C THR A 53 3.76 -19.69 0.99
N PRO A 54 4.63 -18.84 0.41
CA PRO A 54 4.23 -18.00 -0.72
C PRO A 54 3.65 -18.78 -1.91
N ASP A 55 4.09 -20.01 -2.15
CA ASP A 55 3.64 -20.86 -3.28
C ASP A 55 2.20 -21.38 -3.11
N ASP A 56 1.65 -21.30 -1.90
CA ASP A 56 0.25 -21.64 -1.59
C ASP A 56 -0.73 -20.53 -2.00
N ILE A 57 -0.22 -19.36 -2.40
CA ILE A 57 -1.00 -18.21 -2.86
C ILE A 57 -0.98 -18.18 -4.38
N ARG A 58 -2.04 -18.65 -5.02
CA ARG A 58 -2.12 -18.75 -6.50
C ARG A 58 -3.07 -17.72 -7.08
N THR A 59 -4.11 -17.36 -6.35
CA THR A 59 -5.13 -16.39 -6.78
C THR A 59 -5.43 -15.39 -5.67
N ILE A 60 -6.11 -14.30 -6.02
CA ILE A 60 -6.58 -13.31 -5.03
C ILE A 60 -7.47 -13.92 -3.93
N ASP A 61 -8.16 -15.04 -4.22
CA ASP A 61 -9.03 -15.69 -3.24
C ASP A 61 -8.24 -16.42 -2.14
N ASP A 62 -6.95 -16.71 -2.36
CA ASP A 62 -6.07 -17.36 -1.38
C ASP A 62 -5.63 -16.43 -0.24
N ILE A 63 -5.97 -15.13 -0.30
CA ILE A 63 -5.64 -14.14 0.73
C ILE A 63 -6.09 -14.57 2.14
N VAL A 64 -7.17 -15.35 2.23
CA VAL A 64 -7.72 -15.87 3.49
C VAL A 64 -6.81 -16.86 4.21
N LYS A 65 -5.82 -17.44 3.52
CA LYS A 65 -4.83 -18.35 4.13
C LYS A 65 -3.81 -17.59 4.99
N LEU A 66 -3.58 -16.32 4.68
CA LEU A 66 -2.53 -15.51 5.31
C LEU A 66 -2.85 -15.24 6.80
N PRO A 67 -1.82 -15.06 7.65
CA PRO A 67 -2.02 -14.56 9.01
C PRO A 67 -2.47 -13.09 9.00
N PHE A 68 -3.20 -12.69 10.04
CA PHE A 68 -3.54 -11.28 10.25
C PHE A 68 -2.34 -10.51 10.81
N THR A 69 -2.24 -9.23 10.43
CA THR A 69 -1.41 -8.23 11.11
C THR A 69 -2.28 -7.46 12.09
N MET A 70 -1.83 -7.36 13.33
CA MET A 70 -2.51 -6.68 14.43
C MET A 70 -1.79 -5.38 14.77
N LYS A 71 -2.51 -4.47 15.45
CA LYS A 71 -1.93 -3.18 15.87
C LYS A 71 -0.71 -3.33 16.78
N ASN A 72 -0.66 -4.38 17.61
CA ASN A 72 0.48 -4.62 18.49
C ASN A 72 1.74 -4.98 17.71
N ASP A 73 1.62 -5.66 16.57
CA ASP A 73 2.76 -5.97 15.71
C ASP A 73 3.52 -4.70 15.34
N LEU A 74 2.79 -3.69 14.84
CA LEU A 74 3.33 -2.39 14.46
C LEU A 74 4.02 -1.66 15.63
N ARG A 75 3.56 -1.88 16.87
CA ARG A 75 4.14 -1.27 18.09
C ARG A 75 5.37 -2.03 18.58
N ASP A 76 5.33 -3.35 18.52
CA ASP A 76 6.35 -4.24 19.07
C ASP A 76 7.56 -4.33 18.13
N THR A 77 7.36 -4.08 16.83
CA THR A 77 8.44 -3.99 15.82
C THR A 77 8.98 -2.58 15.62
N TYR A 78 8.71 -1.65 16.55
CA TYR A 78 9.19 -0.27 16.43
C TYR A 78 10.74 -0.20 16.39
N PRO A 79 11.34 0.73 15.62
CA PRO A 79 10.69 1.63 14.67
C PRO A 79 10.53 1.06 13.26
N TYR A 80 11.36 0.09 12.87
CA TYR A 80 11.51 -0.32 11.45
C TYR A 80 11.39 -1.83 11.23
N GLY A 81 11.01 -2.62 12.24
CA GLY A 81 11.05 -4.09 12.17
C GLY A 81 10.06 -4.73 11.19
N LEU A 82 9.18 -3.94 10.57
CA LEU A 82 8.30 -4.37 9.47
C LEU A 82 8.71 -3.82 8.10
N PHE A 83 9.85 -3.12 8.02
CA PHE A 83 10.35 -2.63 6.74
C PHE A 83 10.90 -3.81 5.96
N ALA A 84 10.40 -3.97 4.74
CA ALA A 84 10.82 -5.02 3.81
C ALA A 84 11.84 -4.50 2.75
N SER A 85 12.32 -3.27 2.92
CA SER A 85 13.41 -2.66 2.16
C SER A 85 14.48 -2.14 3.14
N PRO A 86 15.76 -2.12 2.74
CA PRO A 86 16.81 -1.48 3.52
C PRO A 86 16.56 0.02 3.68
N LEU A 87 17.01 0.60 4.80
CA LEU A 87 16.72 2.00 5.15
C LEU A 87 17.25 3.02 4.13
N ASN A 88 18.30 2.70 3.37
CA ASN A 88 18.84 3.58 2.33
C ASN A 88 17.90 3.71 1.10
N GLU A 89 16.92 2.83 0.95
CA GLU A 89 15.87 2.93 -0.07
C GLU A 89 14.63 3.70 0.43
N VAL A 90 14.54 3.94 1.75
CA VAL A 90 13.40 4.63 2.36
C VAL A 90 13.61 6.15 2.24
N VAL A 91 12.76 6.81 1.46
CA VAL A 91 12.86 8.25 1.18
C VAL A 91 11.90 9.09 2.01
N ARG A 92 10.96 8.46 2.73
CA ARG A 92 9.99 9.15 3.58
C ARG A 92 9.57 8.30 4.76
N LEU A 93 9.38 8.95 5.90
CA LEU A 93 8.78 8.38 7.11
C LEU A 93 7.54 9.17 7.50
N HIS A 94 6.52 8.47 7.96
CA HIS A 94 5.39 9.04 8.67
C HIS A 94 5.16 8.30 9.98
N ALA A 95 4.46 8.94 10.92
CA ALA A 95 4.17 8.38 12.22
C ALA A 95 2.76 8.70 12.67
N SER A 96 2.10 7.74 13.33
CA SER A 96 0.84 7.99 14.03
C SER A 96 1.07 8.95 15.21
N SER A 97 0.04 9.70 15.61
CA SER A 97 0.08 10.64 16.75
C SER A 97 0.41 10.01 18.11
N GLY A 98 0.49 8.68 18.23
CA GLY A 98 1.09 8.00 19.38
C GLY A 98 0.27 8.12 20.68
N THR A 99 -1.06 8.18 20.61
CA THR A 99 -1.93 8.38 21.80
C THR A 99 -1.79 7.33 22.89
N THR A 100 -1.15 6.19 22.60
CA THR A 100 -0.90 5.08 23.55
C THR A 100 0.59 4.86 23.85
N GLY A 101 1.45 5.88 23.68
CA GLY A 101 2.87 5.82 24.02
C GLY A 101 3.79 5.73 22.79
N LYS A 102 4.07 4.52 22.30
CA LYS A 102 4.94 4.33 21.13
C LYS A 102 4.18 4.65 19.82
N PRO A 103 4.62 5.64 19.03
CA PRO A 103 4.02 5.90 17.72
C PRO A 103 4.34 4.74 16.76
N ILE A 104 3.39 4.40 15.90
CA ILE A 104 3.64 3.51 14.77
C ILE A 104 4.36 4.32 13.69
N VAL A 105 5.51 3.82 13.23
CA VAL A 105 6.30 4.42 12.15
C VAL A 105 6.08 3.62 10.88
N VAL A 106 5.86 4.32 9.77
CA VAL A 106 5.74 3.74 8.43
C VAL A 106 6.76 4.39 7.51
N GLY A 107 7.36 3.60 6.63
CA GLY A 107 8.36 4.06 5.67
C GLY A 107 7.94 3.79 4.24
N TYR A 108 8.39 4.67 3.34
CA TYR A 108 8.06 4.63 1.93
C TYR A 108 9.34 4.71 1.10
N THR A 109 9.48 3.80 0.14
CA THR A 109 10.44 3.93 -0.96
C THR A 109 9.97 5.00 -1.94
N LYS A 110 10.83 5.34 -2.91
CA LYS A 110 10.44 6.27 -3.99
C LYS A 110 9.23 5.74 -4.78
N GLU A 111 9.20 4.45 -5.09
CA GLU A 111 8.08 3.81 -5.79
C GLU A 111 6.79 3.89 -4.96
N ASP A 112 6.86 3.66 -3.65
CA ASP A 112 5.68 3.78 -2.77
C ASP A 112 5.10 5.20 -2.76
N VAL A 113 5.97 6.23 -2.81
CA VAL A 113 5.55 7.64 -2.91
C VAL A 113 4.89 7.93 -4.25
N ASP A 114 5.42 7.37 -5.35
CA ASP A 114 4.84 7.57 -6.68
C ASP A 114 3.47 6.87 -6.81
N VAL A 115 3.31 5.69 -6.20
CA VAL A 115 2.00 5.03 -6.09
C VAL A 115 1.03 5.85 -5.24
N TRP A 116 1.50 6.44 -4.14
CA TRP A 116 0.65 7.29 -3.30
C TRP A 116 0.16 8.53 -4.06
N ASP A 117 1.04 9.20 -4.81
CA ASP A 117 0.70 10.33 -5.68
C ASP A 117 -0.36 9.94 -6.73
N GLU A 118 -0.17 8.79 -7.41
CA GLU A 118 -1.13 8.28 -8.39
C GLU A 118 -2.51 8.04 -7.76
N VAL A 119 -2.56 7.42 -6.57
CA VAL A 119 -3.83 7.13 -5.89
C VAL A 119 -4.54 8.40 -5.44
N VAL A 120 -3.81 9.40 -4.91
CA VAL A 120 -4.41 10.70 -4.54
C VAL A 120 -4.95 11.43 -5.77
N ALA A 121 -4.19 11.45 -6.87
CA ALA A 121 -4.66 12.02 -8.14
C ALA A 121 -5.92 11.31 -8.65
N ARG A 122 -5.99 9.97 -8.58
CA ARG A 122 -7.19 9.19 -8.93
C ARG A 122 -8.39 9.53 -8.06
N CYS A 123 -8.19 9.73 -6.76
CA CYS A 123 -9.27 10.17 -5.86
C CYS A 123 -9.81 11.55 -6.27
N LEU A 124 -8.92 12.53 -6.51
CA LEU A 124 -9.31 13.89 -6.93
C LEU A 124 -10.10 13.86 -8.25
N VAL A 125 -9.60 13.13 -9.26
CA VAL A 125 -10.32 12.91 -10.52
C VAL A 125 -11.68 12.25 -10.27
N GLY A 126 -11.74 11.25 -9.38
CA GLY A 126 -12.99 10.58 -9.01
C GLY A 126 -14.02 11.51 -8.35
N TYR A 127 -13.57 12.60 -7.73
CA TYR A 127 -14.41 13.67 -7.19
C TYR A 127 -14.75 14.76 -8.22
N GLY A 128 -14.29 14.62 -9.46
CA GLY A 128 -14.53 15.58 -10.54
C GLY A 128 -13.58 16.78 -10.53
N VAL A 129 -12.49 16.74 -9.76
CA VAL A 129 -11.45 17.77 -9.78
C VAL A 129 -10.73 17.74 -11.12
N THR A 130 -10.52 18.92 -11.69
CA THR A 130 -9.89 19.16 -12.99
C THR A 130 -8.67 20.06 -12.86
N ASP A 131 -7.94 20.26 -13.95
CA ASP A 131 -6.82 21.19 -14.05
C ASP A 131 -7.23 22.67 -13.93
N ALA A 132 -8.53 22.97 -14.01
CA ALA A 132 -9.08 24.31 -13.81
C ALA A 132 -9.38 24.64 -12.33
N ASP A 133 -9.34 23.65 -11.44
CA ASP A 133 -9.72 23.82 -10.03
C ASP A 133 -8.54 24.25 -9.15
N ILE A 134 -8.85 24.99 -8.08
CA ILE A 134 -7.90 25.33 -7.02
C ILE A 134 -8.22 24.46 -5.80
N VAL A 135 -7.25 23.65 -5.36
CA VAL A 135 -7.41 22.77 -4.19
C VAL A 135 -6.75 23.40 -2.96
N GLN A 136 -7.54 23.71 -1.94
CA GLN A 136 -7.03 24.12 -0.63
C GLN A 136 -6.70 22.88 0.21
N VAL A 137 -5.41 22.61 0.44
CA VAL A 137 -4.99 21.53 1.35
C VAL A 137 -5.05 22.04 2.79
N ALA A 138 -6.12 21.66 3.49
CA ALA A 138 -6.32 21.99 4.91
C ALA A 138 -5.83 20.89 5.87
N TYR A 139 -5.24 19.82 5.34
CA TYR A 139 -4.60 18.77 6.13
C TYR A 139 -3.28 19.26 6.75
N GLY A 140 -2.94 18.73 7.92
CA GLY A 140 -1.71 19.08 8.62
C GLY A 140 -0.48 18.49 7.93
N TYR A 141 0.54 19.33 7.67
CA TYR A 141 1.81 18.91 7.12
C TYR A 141 2.78 18.51 8.23
N GLY A 142 3.36 17.30 8.14
CA GLY A 142 4.33 16.80 9.12
C GLY A 142 4.40 15.28 9.13
N LEU A 143 4.63 14.68 10.31
CA LEU A 143 4.68 13.22 10.46
C LEU A 143 3.33 12.54 10.24
N PHE A 144 2.23 13.27 10.36
CA PHE A 144 0.90 12.75 10.09
C PHE A 144 0.72 12.47 8.59
N THR A 145 0.13 11.33 8.24
CA THR A 145 -0.15 10.88 6.87
C THR A 145 -1.61 11.06 6.46
N GLY A 146 -2.38 11.93 7.12
CA GLY A 146 -3.80 12.09 6.79
C GLY A 146 -4.05 13.21 5.81
N GLY A 147 -4.43 12.77 4.60
CA GLY A 147 -4.95 13.52 3.46
C GLY A 147 -5.26 12.52 2.36
#